data_AF-A0A439DFJ2-F1
#
_entry.id   AF-A0A439DFJ2-F1
#
_cell.length_a   1.000
_cell.length_b   1.000
_cell.length_c   1.000
_cell.angle_alpha   90.00
_cell.angle_beta   90.00
_cell.angle_gamma   90.00
#
_symmetry.space_group_name_H-M   'P 1'
#
loop_
_entity.id
_entity.type
_entity.pdbx_description
1 polymer ?
#
loop_
_entity_poly.entity_id
_entity_poly.type
_entity_poly.pdbx_seq_one_letter_code
_entity_poly.pdbx_strand_id
1 'polypeptide(L)'
;MESVEKPESVTPLSREMGSTASSKAAGVATLENLTTGKSVSHSFSNERNQLCEYDAEWIVEDYESGGALVTFANFDSVTFTSASAVKSGSTVGVTGATILDIKQGSSVLTDCGTSGTSTVTCSYV
;
A
#
# COMPACT_ATOMS: atom_id res chain seq x y z
N MET A 1 -35.86 -15.18 -9.01
CA MET A 1 -35.14 -14.89 -10.26
C MET A 1 -33.70 -14.69 -9.84
N GLU A 2 -32.94 -15.76 -9.95
CA GLU A 2 -31.56 -15.86 -9.53
C GLU A 2 -30.72 -15.27 -10.65
N SER A 3 -30.19 -14.07 -10.44
CA SER A 3 -29.17 -13.52 -11.31
C SER A 3 -27.85 -14.10 -10.88
N VAL A 4 -27.44 -15.19 -11.52
CA VAL A 4 -26.04 -15.59 -11.56
C VAL A 4 -25.35 -14.59 -12.48
N GLU A 5 -24.75 -13.55 -11.91
CA GLU A 5 -23.77 -12.75 -12.63
C GLU A 5 -22.52 -13.62 -12.83
N LYS A 6 -22.27 -13.98 -14.08
CA LYS A 6 -20.99 -14.52 -14.57
C LYS A 6 -19.87 -13.60 -14.05
N PRO A 7 -18.71 -14.13 -13.60
CA PRO A 7 -17.62 -13.29 -13.12
C PRO A 7 -17.27 -12.30 -14.23
N GLU A 8 -17.52 -11.02 -13.97
CA GLU A 8 -16.98 -9.96 -14.78
C GLU A 8 -15.47 -10.17 -14.81
N SER A 9 -14.91 -10.17 -16.02
CA SER A 9 -13.48 -10.02 -16.22
C SER A 9 -13.02 -8.81 -15.40
N VAL A 10 -12.37 -9.04 -14.26
CA VAL A 10 -11.75 -7.98 -13.45
C VAL A 10 -10.70 -7.36 -14.35
N THR A 11 -11.05 -6.24 -14.99
CA THR A 11 -10.06 -5.43 -15.67
C THR A 11 -9.08 -5.01 -14.58
N PRO A 12 -7.79 -5.37 -14.64
CA PRO A 12 -6.86 -5.05 -13.56
C PRO A 12 -6.87 -3.54 -13.35
N LEU A 13 -7.41 -3.12 -12.20
CA LEU A 13 -7.48 -1.72 -11.83
C LEU A 13 -6.07 -1.27 -11.49
N SER A 14 -5.44 -0.56 -12.42
CA SER A 14 -4.13 0.05 -12.16
C SER A 14 -4.36 1.31 -11.35
N ARG A 15 -3.74 1.38 -10.16
CA ARG A 15 -3.78 2.54 -9.28
C ARG A 15 -2.37 2.98 -8.97
N GLU A 16 -2.16 4.28 -8.94
CA GLU A 16 -0.92 4.88 -8.46
C GLU A 16 -1.19 5.60 -7.14
N MET A 17 -0.37 5.31 -6.15
CA MET A 17 -0.41 5.94 -4.84
C MET A 17 0.93 6.60 -4.58
N GLY A 18 0.89 7.85 -4.18
CA GLY A 18 2.07 8.62 -3.87
C GLY A 18 1.85 9.48 -2.63
N SER A 19 2.88 9.61 -1.81
CA SER A 19 2.92 10.61 -0.75
C SER A 19 4.22 11.40 -0.82
N THR A 20 4.12 12.69 -0.53
CA THR A 20 5.28 13.59 -0.48
C THR A 20 5.21 14.39 0.80
N ALA A 21 6.18 14.21 1.69
CA ALA A 21 6.39 15.11 2.82
C ALA A 21 7.18 16.33 2.32
N SER A 22 6.59 17.53 2.42
CA SER A 22 7.29 18.79 2.14
C SER A 22 7.99 19.34 3.37
N SER A 23 7.58 18.87 4.56
CA SER A 23 8.27 19.02 5.83
C SER A 23 7.78 17.93 6.79
N LYS A 24 8.39 17.84 7.97
CA LYS A 24 7.92 16.94 9.03
C LYS A 24 6.46 17.17 9.48
N ALA A 25 5.86 18.32 9.16
CA ALA A 25 4.49 18.68 9.57
C ALA A 25 3.56 19.00 8.38
N ALA A 26 3.98 18.69 7.15
CA ALA A 26 3.20 18.98 5.94
C ALA A 26 3.53 18.03 4.80
N GLY A 27 2.53 17.74 3.97
CA GLY A 27 2.70 16.85 2.84
C GLY A 27 1.43 16.71 2.02
N VAL A 28 1.49 15.86 1.00
CA VAL A 28 0.36 15.54 0.13
C VAL A 28 0.29 14.04 -0.06
N ALA A 29 -0.91 13.47 0.04
CA ALA A 29 -1.20 12.11 -0.39
C ALA A 29 -2.06 12.18 -1.65
N THR A 30 -1.72 11.39 -2.66
CA THR A 30 -2.42 11.30 -3.95
C THR A 30 -2.77 9.86 -4.27
N LEU A 31 -3.99 9.66 -4.74
CA LEU A 31 -4.47 8.40 -5.29
C LEU A 31 -5.01 8.65 -6.69
N GLU A 32 -4.40 8.02 -7.68
CA GLU A 32 -4.84 8.03 -9.06
C GLU A 32 -5.35 6.65 -9.47
N ASN A 33 -6.53 6.61 -10.07
CA ASN A 33 -7.03 5.44 -10.77
C ASN A 33 -6.66 5.57 -12.25
N LEU A 34 -5.56 4.95 -12.64
CA LEU A 34 -4.98 5.00 -13.98
C LEU A 34 -5.95 4.44 -15.04
N THR A 35 -6.81 3.50 -14.67
CA THR A 35 -7.85 2.97 -15.57
C THR A 35 -8.90 4.02 -15.94
N THR A 36 -9.22 4.93 -15.01
CA THR A 36 -10.24 5.97 -15.21
C THR A 36 -9.67 7.37 -15.46
N GLY A 37 -8.37 7.56 -15.24
CA GLY A 37 -7.69 8.86 -15.22
C GLY A 37 -8.14 9.79 -14.09
N LYS A 38 -8.93 9.30 -13.12
CA LYS A 38 -9.39 10.12 -11.99
C LYS A 38 -8.32 10.13 -10.90
N SER A 39 -8.01 11.32 -10.41
CA SER A 39 -7.07 11.53 -9.31
C SER A 39 -7.73 12.30 -8.18
N VAL A 40 -7.41 11.91 -6.96
CA VAL A 40 -7.78 12.62 -5.73
C VAL A 40 -6.52 12.87 -4.91
N SER A 41 -6.42 14.05 -4.32
CA SER A 41 -5.32 14.42 -3.44
C SER A 41 -5.84 15.04 -2.15
N HIS A 42 -5.08 14.86 -1.08
CA HIS A 42 -5.30 15.51 0.20
C HIS A 42 -4.00 16.14 0.68
N SER A 43 -4.04 17.41 1.06
CA SER A 43 -2.89 18.16 1.55
C SER A 43 -2.98 18.35 3.05
N PHE A 44 -1.89 18.02 3.74
CA PHE A 44 -1.71 18.16 5.18
C PHE A 44 -0.85 19.40 5.45
N SER A 45 -1.20 20.17 6.47
CA SER A 45 -0.44 21.36 6.84
C SER A 45 -0.56 21.66 8.32
N ASN A 46 0.56 22.02 8.94
CA ASN A 46 0.65 22.34 10.37
C ASN A 46 0.22 21.17 11.27
N GLU A 47 0.56 19.95 10.88
CA GLU A 47 0.28 18.75 11.67
C GLU A 47 1.02 18.85 13.02
N ARG A 48 0.28 18.61 14.12
CA ARG A 48 0.85 18.69 15.48
C ARG A 48 1.83 17.55 15.75
N ASN A 49 1.49 16.36 15.25
CA ASN A 49 2.34 15.18 15.33
C ASN A 49 3.19 15.12 14.07
N GLN A 50 4.50 15.23 14.25
CA GLN A 50 5.44 15.36 13.15
C GLN A 50 5.99 14.00 12.71
N LEU A 51 6.19 13.85 11.41
CA LEU A 51 6.88 12.70 10.83
C LEU A 51 8.34 12.69 11.26
N CYS A 52 8.86 11.49 11.47
CA CYS A 52 10.29 11.27 11.63
C CYS A 52 11.01 11.16 10.28
N GLU A 53 10.29 10.72 9.23
CA GLU A 53 10.81 10.49 7.87
C GLU A 53 11.93 9.42 7.83
N TYR A 54 11.83 8.42 8.71
CA TYR A 54 12.81 7.33 8.80
C TYR A 54 12.47 6.14 7.92
N ASP A 55 11.18 5.94 7.69
CA ASP A 55 10.64 4.76 7.02
C ASP A 55 9.93 5.18 5.74
N ALA A 56 9.93 4.25 4.78
CA ALA A 56 9.15 4.31 3.56
C ALA A 56 8.71 2.87 3.25
N GLU A 57 7.40 2.68 3.12
CA GLU A 57 6.81 1.35 3.14
C GLU A 57 5.72 1.12 2.07
N TRP A 58 5.57 -0.15 1.70
CA TRP A 58 4.49 -0.67 0.86
C TRP A 58 3.83 -1.81 1.62
N ILE A 59 2.65 -1.56 2.17
CA ILE A 59 2.04 -2.43 3.17
C ILE A 59 0.70 -2.97 2.66
N VAL A 60 0.47 -4.26 2.89
CA VAL A 60 -0.88 -4.83 3.03
C VAL A 60 -1.16 -4.94 4.52
N GLU A 61 -2.23 -4.31 4.99
CA GLU A 61 -2.51 -4.16 6.42
C GLU A 61 -3.85 -4.81 6.77
N ASP A 62 -3.88 -5.53 7.90
CA ASP A 62 -5.13 -5.78 8.62
C ASP A 62 -5.39 -4.57 9.51
N TYR A 63 -6.27 -3.67 9.07
CA TYR A 63 -6.48 -2.40 9.76
C TYR A 63 -7.47 -2.57 10.93
N GLU A 64 -7.39 -1.65 11.90
CA GLU A 64 -8.33 -1.63 13.01
C GLU A 64 -9.60 -0.84 12.68
N SER A 65 -10.76 -1.36 13.10
CA SER A 65 -12.03 -0.65 13.08
C SER A 65 -12.85 -0.99 14.32
N GLY A 66 -13.33 0.02 15.04
CA GLY A 66 -14.10 -0.18 16.27
C GLY A 66 -13.28 -0.75 17.44
N GLY A 67 -11.95 -0.58 17.43
CA GLY A 67 -11.06 -1.03 18.51
C GLY A 67 -10.62 -2.50 18.42
N ALA A 68 -10.82 -3.15 17.26
CA ALA A 68 -10.29 -4.46 16.95
C ALA A 68 -9.84 -4.49 15.48
N LEU A 69 -8.95 -5.44 15.15
CA LEU A 69 -8.66 -5.80 13.77
C LEU A 69 -9.94 -6.24 13.06
N VAL A 70 -10.08 -5.86 11.79
CA VAL A 70 -11.19 -6.33 10.98
C VAL A 70 -11.03 -7.82 10.66
N THR A 71 -12.05 -8.43 10.07
CA THR A 71 -11.88 -9.77 9.49
C THR A 71 -10.89 -9.65 8.33
N PHE A 72 -9.72 -10.29 8.47
CA PHE A 72 -8.70 -10.25 7.42
C PHE A 72 -9.20 -10.96 6.15
N ALA A 73 -9.44 -10.18 5.09
CA ALA A 73 -9.99 -10.68 3.85
C ALA A 73 -8.94 -11.42 3.03
N ASN A 74 -9.36 -12.48 2.32
CA ASN A 74 -8.54 -13.06 1.28
C ASN A 74 -8.53 -12.11 0.07
N PHE A 75 -7.36 -11.54 -0.22
CA PHE A 75 -7.14 -10.59 -1.31
C PHE A 75 -6.42 -11.24 -2.51
N ASP A 76 -6.29 -12.56 -2.53
CA ASP A 76 -5.45 -13.35 -3.43
C ASP A 76 -3.99 -12.88 -3.38
N SER A 77 -3.64 -11.87 -4.18
CA SER A 77 -2.35 -11.21 -4.14
C SER A 77 -2.43 -9.75 -4.57
N VAL A 78 -1.62 -8.93 -3.92
CA VAL A 78 -1.37 -7.54 -4.31
C VAL A 78 0.09 -7.42 -4.72
N THR A 79 0.34 -6.73 -5.83
CA THR A 79 1.70 -6.38 -6.26
C THR A 79 1.81 -4.86 -6.40
N PHE A 80 2.75 -4.28 -5.66
CA PHE A 80 3.20 -2.90 -5.84
C PHE A 80 4.32 -2.91 -6.89
N THR A 81 4.05 -2.31 -8.04
CA THR A 81 5.04 -2.09 -9.09
C THR A 81 5.56 -0.66 -9.05
N SER A 82 6.74 -0.42 -9.60
CA SER A 82 7.38 0.91 -9.62
C SER A 82 7.55 1.50 -8.21
N ALA A 83 7.71 0.63 -7.20
CA ALA A 83 7.95 1.01 -5.82
C ALA A 83 9.25 1.82 -5.73
N SER A 84 9.14 3.08 -5.29
CA SER A 84 10.28 3.98 -5.09
C SER A 84 10.02 4.96 -3.96
N ALA A 85 11.09 5.37 -3.30
CA ALA A 85 11.09 6.40 -2.26
C ALA A 85 12.25 7.39 -2.51
N VAL A 86 12.19 8.57 -1.90
CA VAL A 86 13.28 9.55 -1.96
C VAL A 86 13.96 9.63 -0.60
N LYS A 87 15.23 9.24 -0.55
CA LYS A 87 16.08 9.30 0.63
C LYS A 87 17.19 10.31 0.42
N SER A 88 17.20 11.38 1.20
CA SER A 88 18.22 12.45 1.11
C SER A 88 18.39 13.00 -0.32
N GLY A 89 17.29 13.16 -1.04
CA GLY A 89 17.27 13.66 -2.42
C GLY A 89 17.61 12.63 -3.51
N SER A 90 17.91 11.38 -3.15
CA SER A 90 18.14 10.29 -4.11
C SER A 90 16.97 9.33 -4.13
N THR A 91 16.55 8.91 -5.32
CA THR A 91 15.55 7.86 -5.46
C THR A 91 16.15 6.51 -5.08
N VAL A 92 15.49 5.81 -4.17
CA VAL A 92 15.80 4.45 -3.74
C VAL A 92 14.62 3.54 -4.06
N GLY A 93 14.91 2.27 -4.31
CA GLY A 93 13.91 1.23 -4.52
C GLY A 93 13.74 0.34 -3.28
N VAL A 94 13.31 -0.90 -3.50
CA VAL A 94 13.01 -1.87 -2.43
C VAL A 94 14.20 -2.77 -2.06
N THR A 95 15.35 -2.61 -2.70
CA THR A 95 16.54 -3.41 -2.42
C THR A 95 17.01 -3.22 -0.97
N GLY A 96 17.06 -4.32 -0.22
CA GLY A 96 17.45 -4.31 1.19
C GLY A 96 16.32 -3.92 2.15
N ALA A 97 15.08 -3.85 1.67
CA ALA A 97 13.91 -3.62 2.53
C ALA A 97 13.72 -4.76 3.55
N THR A 98 13.26 -4.40 4.75
CA THR A 98 12.75 -5.36 5.72
C THR A 98 11.41 -5.91 5.21
N ILE A 99 11.27 -7.23 5.20
CA ILE A 99 10.03 -7.90 4.79
C ILE A 99 9.28 -8.32 6.05
N LEU A 100 7.99 -7.97 6.10
CA LEU A 100 7.09 -8.30 7.20
C LEU A 100 5.86 -9.02 6.66
N ASP A 101 5.43 -10.04 7.42
CA ASP A 101 4.19 -10.77 7.16
C ASP A 101 3.22 -10.63 8.33
N ILE A 102 1.93 -10.64 8.00
CA ILE A 102 0.87 -10.66 9.01
C ILE A 102 0.83 -12.05 9.62
N LYS A 103 0.96 -12.10 10.95
CA LYS A 103 0.78 -13.30 11.74
C LYS A 103 -0.24 -13.05 12.84
N GLN A 104 -1.28 -13.89 12.91
CA GLN A 104 -2.29 -13.85 13.98
C GLN A 104 -2.33 -15.19 14.72
N GLY A 105 -2.07 -15.13 16.02
CA GLY A 105 -1.88 -16.34 16.83
C GLY A 105 -0.71 -17.18 16.29
N SER A 106 -1.00 -18.41 15.89
CA SER A 106 -0.02 -19.32 15.28
C SER A 106 0.03 -19.26 13.75
N SER A 107 -0.92 -18.58 13.09
CA SER A 107 -1.08 -18.60 11.63
C SER A 107 -0.39 -17.40 11.00
N VAL A 108 0.43 -17.66 9.99
CA VAL A 108 0.93 -16.63 9.05
C VAL A 108 -0.14 -16.49 7.97
N LEU A 109 -0.57 -15.25 7.71
CA LEU A 109 -1.69 -14.92 6.83
C LEU A 109 -1.25 -14.26 5.52
N THR A 110 0.02 -13.85 5.42
CA THR A 110 0.60 -13.31 4.20
C THR A 110 1.94 -13.95 3.89
N ASP A 111 2.28 -13.97 2.61
CA ASP A 111 3.61 -14.28 2.08
C ASP A 111 4.05 -13.10 1.22
N CYS A 112 4.83 -12.21 1.82
CA CYS A 112 5.33 -10.99 1.22
C CYS A 112 6.80 -11.13 0.79
N GLY A 113 7.17 -10.40 -0.26
CA GLY A 113 8.53 -10.41 -0.78
C GLY A 113 8.80 -9.29 -1.76
N THR A 114 10.07 -9.16 -2.14
CA THR A 114 10.50 -8.23 -3.17
C THR A 114 11.06 -8.97 -4.38
N SER A 115 10.94 -8.35 -5.55
CA SER A 115 11.59 -8.81 -6.77
C SER A 115 12.24 -7.63 -7.48
N GLY A 116 13.49 -7.81 -7.94
CA GLY A 116 14.28 -6.74 -8.52
C GLY A 116 14.49 -5.56 -7.56
N THR A 117 14.36 -4.34 -8.09
CA THR A 117 14.60 -3.10 -7.33
C THR A 117 13.34 -2.28 -7.07
N SER A 118 12.18 -2.66 -7.62
CA SER A 118 10.97 -1.83 -7.59
C SER A 118 9.66 -2.62 -7.50
N THR A 119 9.70 -3.89 -7.13
CA THR A 119 8.49 -4.72 -7.00
C THR A 119 8.38 -5.30 -5.59
N VAL A 120 7.22 -5.11 -4.98
CA VAL A 120 6.78 -5.78 -3.75
C VAL A 120 5.56 -6.62 -4.09
N THR A 121 5.55 -7.89 -3.71
CA THR A 121 4.39 -8.77 -3.86
C THR A 121 4.02 -9.31 -2.49
N CYS A 122 2.73 -9.32 -2.18
CA CYS A 122 2.17 -9.97 -1.00
C CYS A 122 1.02 -10.85 -1.46
N SER A 123 1.00 -12.10 -1.00
CA SER A 123 -0.09 -13.04 -1.24
C SER A 123 -0.77 -13.39 0.08
N TYR A 124 -2.08 -13.59 0.06
CA TYR A 124 -2.80 -14.20 1.17
C TYR A 124 -2.44 -15.69 1.26
N VAL A 125 -2.33 -16.23 2.48
CA VAL A 125 -1.97 -17.63 2.77
C VAL A 125 -3.14 -18.43 3.32
#